data_AF-A0A3S4YRH2-F1
#
_entry.id   AF-A0A3S4YRH2-F1
#
_cell.length_a   1.000
_cell.length_b   1.000
_cell.length_c   1.000
_cell.angle_alpha   90.00
_cell.angle_beta   90.00
_cell.angle_gamma   90.00
#
_symmetry.space_group_name_H-M   'P 1'
#
loop_
_entity.id
_entity.type
_entity.pdbx_description
1 polymer ?
#
loop_
_entity_poly.entity_id
_entity_poly.type
_entity_poly.pdbx_seq_one_letter_code
_entity_poly.pdbx_strand_id
1 'polypeptide(L)'
;MYQDFDSELKWAMRHMPRTRAAVAALPDLHGVRLACNMHLDLKMAPLVAGLLDKGAAIYLTTCNPTTVQDDVVAWLERHGAQAHAWRDMSDADWSESFDRALAWEPTHLCEMGADLTTRLHQSANGPQIKAGLEATGSGISRLGASRHVIRSLTGMTCR
;
A
#
# COMPACT_ATOMS: atom_id res chain seq x y z
N MET A 1 16.24 6.60 11.22
CA MET A 1 16.68 5.19 11.23
C MET A 1 16.46 4.64 12.62
N TYR A 2 16.00 3.41 12.71
CA TYR A 2 15.64 2.75 13.97
C TYR A 2 16.90 2.46 14.79
N GLN A 3 16.82 2.62 16.11
CA GLN A 3 17.96 2.32 16.99
C GLN A 3 18.09 0.82 17.21
N ASP A 4 16.94 0.14 17.33
CA ASP A 4 16.82 -1.30 17.42
C ASP A 4 15.53 -1.71 16.69
N PHE A 5 15.67 -1.99 15.40
CA PHE A 5 14.56 -2.33 14.51
C PHE A 5 13.72 -3.50 15.06
N ASP A 6 14.36 -4.54 15.59
CA ASP A 6 13.66 -5.74 16.05
C ASP A 6 12.83 -5.47 17.31
N SER A 7 13.38 -4.72 18.26
CA SER A 7 12.66 -4.33 19.48
C SER A 7 11.50 -3.38 19.17
N GLU A 8 11.73 -2.39 18.31
CA GLU A 8 10.69 -1.44 17.88
C GLU A 8 9.59 -2.15 17.09
N LEU A 9 9.94 -3.06 16.18
CA LEU A 9 8.97 -3.87 15.42
C LEU A 9 8.12 -4.74 16.35
N LYS A 10 8.76 -5.45 17.29
CA LYS A 10 8.03 -6.26 18.30
C LYS A 10 7.05 -5.39 19.10
N TRP A 11 7.46 -4.19 19.46
CA TRP A 11 6.60 -3.22 20.14
C TRP A 11 5.40 -2.83 19.26
N ALA A 12 5.63 -2.46 17.99
CA ALA A 12 4.58 -2.09 17.05
C ALA A 12 3.56 -3.23 16.83
N MET A 13 4.04 -4.47 16.62
CA MET A 13 3.20 -5.66 16.47
C MET A 13 2.32 -5.92 17.72
N ARG A 14 2.83 -5.61 18.92
CA ARG A 14 2.08 -5.79 20.17
C ARG A 14 1.05 -4.69 20.40
N HIS A 15 1.37 -3.45 20.05
CA HIS A 15 0.65 -2.25 20.46
C HIS A 15 -0.31 -1.66 19.40
N MET A 16 -0.60 -2.38 18.32
CA MET A 16 -1.64 -2.04 17.34
C MET A 16 -2.84 -3.01 17.40
N PRO A 17 -3.59 -3.08 18.53
CA PRO A 17 -4.62 -4.10 18.73
C PRO A 17 -5.78 -4.01 17.73
N ARG A 18 -6.12 -2.81 17.25
CA ARG A 18 -7.17 -2.62 16.23
C ARG A 18 -6.75 -3.18 14.87
N THR A 19 -5.51 -2.93 14.45
CA THR A 19 -4.96 -3.50 13.22
C THR A 19 -4.87 -5.01 13.32
N ARG A 20 -4.38 -5.53 14.45
CA ARG A 20 -4.32 -6.98 14.69
C ARG A 20 -5.70 -7.64 14.62
N ALA A 21 -6.71 -7.03 15.26
CA ALA A 21 -8.08 -7.53 15.20
C ALA A 21 -8.67 -7.48 13.78
N ALA A 22 -8.45 -6.38 13.06
CA ALA A 22 -8.89 -6.22 11.68
C ALA A 22 -8.26 -7.27 10.76
N VAL A 23 -6.94 -7.44 10.83
CA VAL A 23 -6.19 -8.47 10.08
C VAL A 23 -6.69 -9.86 10.43
N ALA A 24 -6.87 -10.18 11.71
CA ALA A 24 -7.34 -11.50 12.13
C ALA A 24 -8.72 -11.83 11.51
N ALA A 25 -9.60 -10.83 11.44
CA ALA A 25 -10.94 -10.94 10.87
C ALA A 25 -10.98 -10.98 9.33
N LEU A 26 -9.87 -10.72 8.63
CA LEU A 26 -9.83 -10.82 7.18
C LEU A 26 -10.08 -12.27 6.72
N PRO A 27 -10.76 -12.46 5.58
CA PRO A 27 -10.89 -13.78 4.95
C PRO A 27 -9.53 -14.22 4.37
N ASP A 28 -9.50 -15.41 3.78
CA ASP A 28 -8.42 -15.79 2.87
C ASP A 28 -8.40 -14.82 1.67
N LEU A 29 -7.22 -14.32 1.33
CA LEU A 29 -6.94 -13.35 0.28
C LEU A 29 -6.15 -13.97 -0.87
N HIS A 30 -6.02 -15.29 -0.95
CA HIS A 30 -5.38 -15.93 -2.09
C HIS A 30 -5.99 -15.47 -3.43
N GLY A 31 -5.12 -15.11 -4.37
CA GLY A 31 -5.52 -14.54 -5.67
C GLY A 31 -5.77 -13.02 -5.66
N VAL A 32 -5.72 -12.36 -4.50
CA VAL A 32 -5.63 -10.90 -4.42
C VAL A 32 -4.18 -10.49 -4.71
N ARG A 33 -4.01 -9.58 -5.67
CA ARG A 33 -2.73 -8.93 -6.01
C ARG A 33 -2.89 -7.46 -5.67
N LEU A 34 -2.33 -7.04 -4.55
CA LEU A 34 -2.51 -5.70 -4.00
C LEU A 34 -1.25 -4.86 -4.23
N ALA A 35 -1.35 -3.85 -5.10
CA ALA A 35 -0.32 -2.82 -5.19
C ALA A 35 -0.60 -1.74 -4.13
N CYS A 36 0.41 -1.42 -3.32
CA CYS A 36 0.31 -0.42 -2.27
C CYS A 36 1.23 0.77 -2.55
N ASN A 37 0.66 1.98 -2.52
CA ASN A 37 1.40 3.24 -2.60
C ASN A 37 1.17 4.04 -1.31
N MET A 38 2.05 3.87 -0.33
CA MET A 38 1.83 4.35 1.05
C MET A 38 3.14 4.69 1.74
N HIS A 39 3.08 5.29 2.92
CA HIS A 39 4.27 5.45 3.75
C HIS A 39 4.84 4.07 4.12
N LEU A 40 6.15 3.89 4.01
CA LEU A 40 6.81 2.62 4.36
C LEU A 40 7.63 2.81 5.65
N ASP A 41 6.90 2.96 6.75
CA ASP A 41 7.45 3.06 8.11
C ASP A 41 6.89 1.94 9.00
N LEU A 42 7.44 1.81 10.21
CA LEU A 42 7.16 0.69 11.13
C LEU A 42 5.67 0.46 11.40
N LYS A 43 4.83 1.50 11.37
CA LYS A 43 3.40 1.36 11.68
C LYS A 43 2.64 0.58 10.60
N MET A 44 3.22 0.43 9.42
CA MET A 44 2.64 -0.33 8.33
C MET A 44 2.97 -1.83 8.41
N ALA A 45 4.03 -2.20 9.13
CA ALA A 45 4.47 -3.59 9.22
C ALA A 45 3.36 -4.56 9.68
N PRO A 46 2.57 -4.28 10.74
CA PRO A 46 1.51 -5.19 11.17
C PRO A 46 0.39 -5.39 10.15
N LEU A 47 0.08 -4.36 9.35
CA LEU A 47 -0.95 -4.45 8.32
C LEU A 47 -0.44 -5.28 7.13
N VAL A 48 0.74 -4.94 6.61
CA VAL A 48 1.27 -5.56 5.38
C VAL A 48 1.62 -7.03 5.63
N ALA A 49 2.29 -7.33 6.74
CA ALA A 49 2.57 -8.71 7.12
C ALA A 49 1.27 -9.51 7.33
N GLY A 50 0.28 -8.89 7.96
CA GLY A 50 -1.03 -9.51 8.14
C GLY A 50 -1.77 -9.84 6.83
N LEU A 51 -1.64 -8.98 5.82
CA LEU A 51 -2.21 -9.22 4.49
C LEU A 51 -1.48 -10.36 3.75
N LEU A 52 -0.14 -10.42 3.86
CA LEU A 52 0.68 -11.51 3.34
C LEU A 52 0.31 -12.84 4.01
N ASP A 53 0.17 -12.85 5.34
CA ASP A 53 -0.22 -14.03 6.13
C ASP A 53 -1.62 -14.56 5.75
N LYS A 54 -2.48 -13.68 5.20
CA LYS A 54 -3.79 -14.05 4.66
C LYS A 54 -3.74 -14.48 3.19
N GLY A 55 -2.58 -14.59 2.58
CA GLY A 55 -2.39 -15.11 1.22
C GLY A 55 -2.47 -14.06 0.11
N ALA A 56 -2.56 -12.76 0.42
CA ALA A 56 -2.48 -11.72 -0.60
C ALA A 56 -1.05 -11.63 -1.15
N ALA A 57 -0.91 -11.50 -2.47
CA ALA A 57 0.35 -11.08 -3.07
C ALA A 57 0.44 -9.55 -2.98
N ILE A 58 1.56 -9.02 -2.49
CA ILE A 58 1.73 -7.58 -2.26
C ILE A 58 2.90 -7.03 -3.06
N TYR A 59 2.66 -5.89 -3.71
CA TYR A 59 3.69 -5.06 -4.32
C TYR A 59 3.72 -3.68 -3.65
N LEU A 60 4.89 -3.24 -3.19
CA LEU A 60 5.07 -2.01 -2.44
C LEU A 60 5.78 -0.94 -3.30
N THR A 61 5.17 0.24 -3.34
CA THR A 61 5.83 1.51 -3.65
C THR A 61 5.51 2.52 -2.52
N THR A 62 6.08 3.72 -2.59
CA THR A 62 5.95 4.76 -1.57
C THR A 62 5.19 5.97 -2.07
N CYS A 63 4.33 6.55 -1.23
CA CYS A 63 3.70 7.84 -1.52
C CYS A 63 4.60 9.03 -1.19
N ASN A 64 5.74 8.80 -0.52
CA ASN A 64 6.72 9.83 -0.20
C ASN A 64 8.11 9.20 0.09
N PRO A 65 9.09 9.34 -0.83
CA PRO A 65 10.43 8.77 -0.67
C PRO A 65 11.15 9.18 0.62
N THR A 66 10.95 10.40 1.09
CA THR A 66 11.63 10.92 2.30
C THR A 66 11.18 10.25 3.60
N THR A 67 10.05 9.55 3.57
CA THR A 67 9.47 8.89 4.75
C THR A 67 9.79 7.40 4.82
N VAL A 68 10.30 6.81 3.73
CA VAL A 68 10.59 5.37 3.64
C VAL A 68 11.67 4.98 4.64
N GLN A 69 11.44 3.90 5.36
CA GLN A 69 12.42 3.30 6.25
C GLN A 69 12.88 1.99 5.62
N ASP A 70 14.11 1.96 5.09
CA ASP A 70 14.61 0.82 4.30
C ASP A 70 14.61 -0.48 5.11
N ASP A 71 14.82 -0.41 6.43
CA ASP A 71 14.74 -1.57 7.33
C ASP A 71 13.34 -2.23 7.29
N VAL A 72 12.28 -1.42 7.20
CA VAL A 72 10.89 -1.88 7.10
C VAL A 72 10.65 -2.51 5.74
N VAL A 73 11.15 -1.88 4.65
CA VAL A 73 11.03 -2.43 3.29
C VAL A 73 11.72 -3.80 3.23
N ALA A 74 12.98 -3.87 3.66
CA ALA A 74 13.76 -5.10 3.66
C ALA A 74 13.12 -6.19 4.53
N TRP A 75 12.51 -5.84 5.66
CA TRP A 75 11.79 -6.80 6.50
C TRP A 75 10.52 -7.33 5.80
N LEU A 76 9.75 -6.46 5.15
CA LEU A 76 8.54 -6.85 4.41
C LEU A 76 8.88 -7.71 3.18
N GLU A 77 9.98 -7.44 2.49
CA GLU A 77 10.45 -8.28 1.39
C GLU A 77 10.84 -9.68 1.87
N ARG A 78 11.55 -9.79 3.00
CA ARG A 78 11.83 -11.09 3.64
C ARG A 78 10.56 -11.82 4.07
N HIS A 79 9.48 -11.09 4.35
CA HIS A 79 8.16 -11.64 4.69
C HIS A 79 7.30 -11.97 3.46
N GLY A 80 7.80 -11.71 2.24
CA GLY A 80 7.16 -12.13 0.98
C GLY A 80 6.53 -11.02 0.13
N ALA A 81 6.66 -9.75 0.54
CA ALA A 81 6.30 -8.64 -0.35
C ALA A 81 7.32 -8.50 -1.50
N GLN A 82 6.89 -7.98 -2.64
CA GLN A 82 7.78 -7.39 -3.63
C GLN A 82 7.80 -5.87 -3.41
N ALA A 83 8.94 -5.22 -3.53
CA ALA A 83 9.02 -3.77 -3.37
C ALA A 83 9.85 -3.11 -4.47
N HIS A 84 9.48 -1.88 -4.80
CA HIS A 84 10.31 -0.95 -5.53
C HIS A 84 10.19 0.43 -4.88
N ALA A 85 10.75 0.53 -3.68
CA ALA A 85 10.79 1.77 -2.91
C ALA A 85 12.00 1.74 -1.97
N TRP A 86 12.66 2.88 -1.85
CA TRP A 86 13.72 3.11 -0.85
C TRP A 86 13.67 4.56 -0.41
N ARG A 87 14.42 4.88 0.64
CA ARG A 87 14.57 6.24 1.14
C ARG A 87 15.23 7.14 0.11
N ASP A 88 14.67 8.33 -0.06
CA ASP A 88 15.24 9.41 -0.88
C ASP A 88 15.45 9.03 -2.36
N MET A 89 14.53 8.24 -2.92
CA MET A 89 14.44 8.00 -4.37
C MET A 89 14.48 9.30 -5.16
N SER A 90 15.14 9.27 -6.32
CA SER A 90 15.02 10.36 -7.28
C SER A 90 13.59 10.46 -7.81
N ASP A 91 13.20 11.62 -8.31
CA ASP A 91 11.88 11.80 -8.95
C ASP A 91 11.66 10.82 -10.11
N ALA A 92 12.74 10.48 -10.84
CA ALA A 92 12.70 9.52 -11.94
C ALA A 92 12.40 8.10 -11.43
N ASP A 93 13.15 7.63 -10.43
CA ASP A 93 12.93 6.31 -9.82
C ASP A 93 11.54 6.23 -9.17
N TRP A 94 11.11 7.31 -8.52
CA TRP A 94 9.82 7.38 -7.85
C TRP A 94 8.67 7.30 -8.87
N SER A 95 8.77 8.02 -9.99
CA SER A 95 7.82 7.91 -11.09
C SER A 95 7.82 6.51 -11.73
N GLU A 96 9.00 5.91 -11.96
CA GLU A 96 9.13 4.55 -12.51
C GLU A 96 8.50 3.50 -11.59
N SER A 97 8.59 3.69 -10.27
CA SER A 97 8.01 2.76 -9.29
C SER A 97 6.51 2.52 -9.50
N PHE A 98 5.78 3.54 -9.95
CA PHE A 98 4.35 3.45 -10.23
C PHE A 98 4.08 2.59 -11.48
N ASP A 99 4.88 2.77 -12.53
CA ASP A 99 4.78 1.96 -13.74
C ASP A 99 5.08 0.49 -13.43
N ARG A 100 6.11 0.23 -12.63
CA ARG A 100 6.45 -1.13 -12.21
C ARG A 100 5.34 -1.77 -11.37
N ALA A 101 4.73 -1.00 -10.46
CA ALA A 101 3.60 -1.48 -9.67
C ALA A 101 2.38 -1.84 -10.54
N LEU A 102 2.11 -1.10 -11.61
CA LEU A 102 1.03 -1.39 -12.55
C LEU A 102 1.38 -2.52 -13.54
N ALA A 103 2.62 -2.59 -14.00
CA ALA A 103 3.14 -3.66 -14.85
C ALA A 103 3.19 -5.01 -14.11
N TRP A 104 3.24 -4.98 -12.77
CA TRP A 104 3.01 -6.15 -11.92
C TRP A 104 1.54 -6.60 -11.91
N GLU A 105 0.68 -6.08 -12.78
CA GLU A 105 -0.72 -6.51 -12.98
C GLU A 105 -1.53 -6.71 -11.68
N PRO A 106 -1.57 -5.71 -10.78
CA PRO A 106 -2.37 -5.79 -9.58
C PRO A 106 -3.84 -5.95 -9.93
N THR A 107 -4.59 -6.62 -9.05
CA THR A 107 -6.05 -6.67 -9.13
C THR A 107 -6.70 -5.64 -8.21
N HIS A 108 -5.96 -5.11 -7.22
CA HIS A 108 -6.44 -4.14 -6.24
C HIS A 108 -5.38 -3.08 -5.97
N LEU A 109 -5.82 -1.88 -5.60
CA LEU A 109 -4.95 -0.77 -5.17
C LEU A 109 -5.24 -0.39 -3.71
N CYS A 110 -4.19 -0.10 -2.95
CA CYS A 110 -4.29 0.54 -1.62
C CYS A 110 -3.31 1.70 -1.58
N GLU A 111 -3.80 2.93 -1.62
CA GLU A 111 -2.95 4.10 -1.85
C GLU A 111 -3.26 5.29 -0.96
N MET A 112 -2.27 6.18 -0.90
CA MET A 112 -2.31 7.45 -0.21
C MET A 112 -1.90 8.53 -1.22
N GLY A 113 -2.87 9.28 -1.71
CA GLY A 113 -2.65 10.40 -2.63
C GLY A 113 -3.11 10.19 -4.07
N ALA A 114 -3.65 9.00 -4.41
CA ALA A 114 -4.20 8.64 -5.72
C ALA A 114 -3.19 8.56 -6.89
N ASP A 115 -1.89 8.40 -6.62
CA ASP A 115 -0.86 8.36 -7.68
C ASP A 115 -0.94 7.13 -8.57
N LEU A 116 -1.20 5.94 -8.01
CA LEU A 116 -1.34 4.73 -8.82
C LEU A 116 -2.61 4.80 -9.66
N THR A 117 -3.73 5.23 -9.07
CA THR A 117 -4.96 5.43 -9.85
C THR A 117 -4.78 6.50 -10.92
N THR A 118 -4.08 7.60 -10.63
CA THR A 118 -3.81 8.65 -11.62
C THR A 118 -2.96 8.10 -12.76
N ARG A 119 -1.87 7.40 -12.44
CA ARG A 119 -0.96 6.80 -13.43
C ARG A 119 -1.66 5.75 -14.28
N LEU A 120 -2.53 4.95 -13.67
CA LEU A 120 -3.36 3.96 -14.37
C LEU A 120 -4.26 4.62 -15.42
N HIS A 121 -4.95 5.71 -15.08
CA HIS A 121 -5.84 6.41 -16.01
C HIS A 121 -5.10 7.18 -17.12
N GLN A 122 -3.82 7.48 -16.92
CA GLN A 122 -2.95 8.05 -17.95
C GLN A 122 -2.44 6.98 -18.94
N SER A 123 -2.51 5.70 -18.57
CA SER A 123 -2.10 4.58 -19.41
C SER A 123 -3.27 4.11 -20.29
N ALA A 124 -3.00 3.91 -21.59
CA ALA A 124 -3.96 3.31 -22.51
C ALA A 124 -4.13 1.79 -22.27
N ASN A 125 -3.14 1.13 -21.68
CA ASN A 125 -3.06 -0.32 -21.52
C ASN A 125 -2.76 -0.71 -20.06
N GLY A 126 -3.57 -0.20 -19.13
CA GLY A 126 -3.44 -0.52 -17.71
C GLY A 126 -4.03 -1.87 -17.31
N PRO A 127 -3.60 -2.45 -16.17
CA PRO A 127 -4.22 -3.64 -15.60
C PRO A 127 -5.69 -3.41 -15.22
N GLN A 128 -6.46 -4.49 -15.18
CA GLN A 128 -7.85 -4.46 -14.72
C GLN A 128 -7.91 -4.44 -13.19
N ILE A 129 -8.32 -3.30 -12.62
CA ILE A 129 -8.47 -3.12 -11.18
C ILE A 129 -9.91 -3.40 -10.74
N LYS A 130 -10.07 -4.32 -9.78
CA LYS A 130 -11.37 -4.71 -9.21
C LYS A 130 -11.85 -3.73 -8.14
N ALA A 131 -10.93 -3.24 -7.30
CA ALA A 131 -11.23 -2.26 -6.27
C ALA A 131 -9.98 -1.47 -5.86
N GLY A 132 -10.20 -0.26 -5.36
CA GLY A 132 -9.17 0.62 -4.82
C GLY A 132 -9.58 1.17 -3.45
N LEU A 133 -8.59 1.41 -2.59
CA LEU A 133 -8.73 2.14 -1.34
C LEU A 133 -7.83 3.36 -1.38
N GLU A 134 -8.39 4.52 -1.04
CA GLU A 134 -7.64 5.78 -0.87
C GLU A 134 -7.82 6.27 0.57
N ALA A 135 -6.71 6.48 1.28
CA ALA A 135 -6.74 6.81 2.70
C ALA A 135 -6.68 8.32 3.00
N THR A 136 -6.40 9.17 2.00
CA THR A 136 -6.14 10.61 2.19
C THR A 136 -7.23 11.48 1.58
N GLY A 137 -7.55 12.60 2.24
CA GLY A 137 -8.52 13.57 1.70
C GLY A 137 -8.04 14.22 0.40
N SER A 138 -6.73 14.41 0.23
CA SER A 138 -6.13 14.93 -1.01
C SER A 138 -6.28 13.95 -2.17
N GLY A 139 -6.01 12.66 -1.95
CA GLY A 139 -6.25 11.61 -2.93
C GLY A 139 -7.72 11.52 -3.32
N ILE A 140 -8.65 11.54 -2.35
CA ILE A 140 -10.10 11.55 -2.63
C ILE A 140 -10.49 12.77 -3.48
N SER A 141 -9.91 13.94 -3.21
CA SER A 141 -10.16 15.15 -4.01
C SER A 141 -9.68 15.01 -5.45
N ARG A 142 -8.49 14.41 -5.67
CA ARG A 142 -7.98 14.08 -7.01
C ARG A 142 -8.90 13.10 -7.74
N LEU A 143 -9.33 12.04 -7.06
CA LEU A 143 -10.25 11.05 -7.62
C LEU A 143 -11.62 11.66 -7.95
N GLY A 144 -12.14 12.58 -7.13
CA GLY A 144 -13.42 13.26 -7.40
C GLY A 144 -13.38 14.18 -8.63
N ALA A 145 -12.21 14.74 -8.95
CA ALA A 145 -12.02 15.50 -10.19
C ALA A 145 -11.95 14.57 -11.42
N SER A 146 -11.44 13.36 -11.24
CA SER A 146 -11.45 12.30 -12.26
C SER A 146 -12.86 11.71 -12.38
N ARG A 147 -13.66 12.18 -13.34
CA ARG A 147 -15.08 11.82 -13.57
C ARG A 147 -15.40 10.32 -13.81
N HIS A 148 -14.44 9.40 -13.67
CA HIS A 148 -14.66 7.96 -13.80
C HIS A 148 -14.71 7.32 -12.40
N VAL A 149 -15.93 6.91 -12.05
CA VAL A 149 -16.38 6.50 -10.72
C VAL A 149 -15.55 5.34 -10.14
N ILE A 150 -14.73 5.63 -9.13
CA ILE A 150 -14.51 4.70 -8.02
C ILE A 150 -15.65 4.96 -7.04
N ARG A 151 -16.54 3.98 -6.84
CA ARG A 151 -17.63 4.10 -5.86
C ARG A 151 -17.02 4.28 -4.47
N SER A 152 -17.03 5.51 -3.96
CA SER A 152 -16.68 5.83 -2.59
C SER A 152 -17.59 5.07 -1.61
N LEU A 153 -17.01 4.30 -0.68
CA LEU A 153 -17.73 3.64 0.41
C LEU A 153 -18.05 4.59 1.59
N THR A 154 -18.13 5.90 1.36
CA THR A 154 -18.47 6.92 2.38
C THR A 154 -19.90 6.81 2.95
N GLY A 155 -20.56 5.66 2.82
CA GLY A 155 -21.86 5.33 3.42
C GLY A 155 -21.82 4.31 4.57
N MET A 156 -20.68 3.69 4.89
CA MET A 156 -20.58 2.83 6.08
C MET A 156 -20.40 3.67 7.34
N THR A 157 -21.52 4.13 7.87
CA THR A 157 -21.60 4.47 9.30
C THR A 157 -21.23 3.23 10.10
N CYS A 158 -20.20 3.33 10.95
CA CYS A 158 -20.00 2.35 12.03
C CYS A 158 -21.31 2.28 12.82
N ARG A 159 -22.00 1.15 12.74
CA ARG A 159 -22.94 0.71 13.77
C ARG A 159 -22.24 -0.33 14.62
#